data_AF-G9KIY4-F1
#
_entry.id   AF-G9KIY4-F1
#
_cell.length_a   1.000
_cell.length_b   1.000
_cell.length_c   1.000
_cell.angle_alpha   90.00
_cell.angle_beta   90.00
_cell.angle_gamma   90.00
#
_symmetry.space_group_name_H-M   'P 1'
#
loop_
_entity.id
_entity.type
_entity.pdbx_description
1 polymer ?
#
loop_
_entity_poly.entity_id
_entity_poly.type
_entity_poly.pdbx_seq_one_letter_code
_entity_poly.pdbx_strand_id
1 'polypeptide(L)'
;AIISSATVTKMEAFLESPSRLWAGGPAPGQFYHIPPTPGASLEPASSPYGGPITRTQNPMVTGTSVLGVKFEGGVVIAADMLGSYGSLARFRNISRIMRVNDSTMLGASGDYADFQYLKQVLGQM
;
A
#
# COMPACT_ATOMS: atom_id res chain seq x y z
N ALA A 1 -59.69 1.02 -46.17
CA ALA A 1 -58.95 2.12 -46.84
C ALA A 1 -58.82 3.23 -45.81
N ILE A 2 -57.67 3.79 -45.47
CA ILE A 2 -56.52 4.17 -46.28
C ILE A 2 -55.27 4.00 -45.43
N ILE A 3 -54.24 3.41 -46.03
CA ILE A 3 -52.90 3.22 -45.48
C ILE A 3 -52.19 4.58 -45.62
N SER A 4 -51.58 5.11 -44.55
CA SER A 4 -50.62 6.21 -44.65
C SER A 4 -49.31 5.75 -44.05
N SER A 5 -48.33 5.57 -44.94
CA SER A 5 -46.96 5.13 -44.68
C SER A 5 -46.18 6.25 -44.01
N ALA A 6 -45.63 5.97 -42.82
CA ALA A 6 -44.55 6.76 -42.25
C ALA A 6 -43.31 5.87 -42.15
N THR A 7 -42.37 6.08 -43.08
CA THR A 7 -41.05 5.46 -43.08
C THR A 7 -40.31 5.85 -41.80
N VAL A 8 -40.04 4.88 -40.92
CA VAL A 8 -39.16 5.06 -39.77
C VAL A 8 -37.73 5.13 -40.29
N THR A 9 -37.19 6.32 -40.42
CA THR A 9 -35.74 6.51 -40.62
C THR A 9 -35.05 6.12 -39.32
N LYS A 10 -34.42 4.94 -39.33
CA LYS A 10 -33.54 4.46 -38.26
C LYS A 10 -32.41 5.48 -38.09
N MET A 11 -32.56 6.38 -37.12
CA MET A 11 -31.40 7.10 -36.59
C MET A 11 -30.67 6.09 -35.72
N GLU A 12 -29.65 5.43 -36.29
CA GLU A 12 -28.64 4.77 -35.48
C GLU A 12 -27.92 5.87 -34.71
N ALA A 13 -28.37 6.11 -33.48
CA ALA A 13 -27.54 6.74 -32.49
C ALA A 13 -26.36 5.79 -32.30
N PHE A 14 -25.21 6.18 -32.86
CA PHE A 14 -23.90 5.64 -32.52
C PHE A 14 -23.67 5.94 -31.04
N LEU A 15 -24.27 5.11 -30.19
CA LEU A 15 -23.98 5.06 -28.77
C LEU A 15 -22.58 4.44 -28.68
N GLU A 16 -21.56 5.29 -28.77
CA GLU A 16 -20.32 5.03 -28.03
C GLU A 16 -20.74 4.81 -26.58
N SER A 17 -20.91 3.54 -26.20
CA SER A 17 -21.04 3.16 -24.82
C SER A 17 -19.75 3.64 -24.13
N PRO A 18 -19.78 4.62 -23.22
CA PRO A 18 -18.58 5.01 -22.51
C PRO A 18 -18.10 3.77 -21.80
N SER A 19 -16.88 3.35 -22.13
CA SER A 19 -16.25 2.18 -21.55
C SER A 19 -16.37 2.30 -20.03
N ARG A 20 -17.06 1.34 -19.42
CA ARG A 20 -17.21 1.28 -17.97
C ARG A 20 -15.80 1.23 -17.39
N LEU A 21 -15.41 2.30 -16.71
CA LEU A 21 -14.11 2.47 -16.05
C LEU A 21 -13.74 1.32 -15.10
N TRP A 22 -14.68 0.41 -14.79
CA TRP A 22 -14.54 -0.60 -13.74
C TRP A 22 -15.03 -2.01 -14.15
N ALA A 23 -15.33 -2.28 -15.43
CA ALA A 23 -15.92 -3.56 -15.83
C ALA A 23 -14.92 -4.71 -16.08
N GLY A 24 -13.64 -4.57 -15.69
CA GLY A 24 -12.60 -5.58 -15.97
C GLY A 24 -11.43 -5.53 -15.01
N GLY A 25 -11.72 -5.39 -13.71
CA GLY A 25 -10.68 -5.33 -12.69
C GLY A 25 -9.80 -6.59 -12.65
N PRO A 26 -8.52 -6.46 -12.26
CA PRO A 26 -7.59 -7.58 -12.19
C PRO A 26 -8.03 -8.61 -11.13
N ALA A 27 -7.63 -9.87 -11.34
CA ALA A 27 -7.80 -10.92 -10.34
C ALA A 27 -7.12 -10.52 -9.02
N PRO A 28 -7.59 -11.04 -7.86
CA PRO A 28 -7.01 -10.70 -6.56
C PRO A 28 -5.48 -10.89 -6.56
N GLY A 29 -4.73 -9.82 -6.28
CA GLY A 29 -3.26 -9.82 -6.27
C GLY A 29 -2.59 -9.25 -7.53
N GLN A 30 -3.35 -8.70 -8.48
CA GLN A 30 -2.81 -8.01 -9.67
C GLN A 30 -3.23 -6.53 -9.67
N PHE A 31 -2.39 -5.64 -10.21
CA PHE A 31 -2.63 -4.20 -10.24
C PHE A 31 -3.48 -3.77 -11.45
N TYR A 32 -4.18 -2.64 -11.33
CA TYR A 32 -4.96 -2.08 -12.44
C TYR A 32 -4.04 -1.44 -13.48
N HIS A 33 -4.21 -1.82 -14.75
CA HIS A 33 -3.57 -1.15 -15.86
C HIS A 33 -4.46 0.01 -16.33
N ILE A 34 -4.08 1.24 -15.99
CA ILE A 34 -4.79 2.45 -16.42
C ILE A 34 -4.20 2.85 -17.77
N PRO A 35 -4.98 2.86 -18.86
CA PRO A 35 -4.45 3.23 -20.17
C PRO A 35 -3.98 4.69 -20.15
N PRO A 36 -2.82 5.00 -20.76
CA PRO A 36 -2.30 6.36 -20.81
C PRO A 36 -3.20 7.26 -21.68
N THR A 37 -3.34 8.52 -21.27
CA THR A 37 -4.07 9.57 -21.98
C THR A 37 -3.51 9.76 -23.40
N PRO A 38 -4.34 9.98 -24.44
CA PRO A 38 -3.84 10.27 -25.78
C PRO A 38 -3.04 11.58 -25.76
N GLY A 39 -1.72 11.51 -25.99
CA GLY A 39 -0.82 12.67 -26.00
C GLY A 39 0.38 12.58 -25.07
N ALA A 40 0.47 11.55 -24.21
CA ALA A 40 1.71 11.25 -23.49
C ALA A 40 2.64 10.45 -24.40
N SER A 41 3.81 11.01 -24.72
CA SER A 41 4.86 10.36 -25.50
C SER A 41 5.24 9.00 -24.93
N LEU A 42 5.46 8.03 -25.83
CA LEU A 42 5.94 6.69 -25.56
C LEU A 42 7.37 6.73 -24.98
N GLU A 43 7.47 6.97 -23.68
CA GLU A 43 8.66 6.60 -22.92
C GLU A 43 8.47 5.12 -22.50
N PRO A 44 9.37 4.19 -22.86
CA PRO A 44 9.36 2.87 -22.26
C PRO A 44 9.57 3.07 -20.76
N ALA A 45 8.56 2.80 -19.95
CA ALA A 45 8.61 2.92 -18.50
C ALA A 45 9.48 1.80 -17.88
N SER A 46 10.72 1.68 -18.31
CA SER A 46 11.82 1.13 -17.54
C SER A 46 12.69 2.31 -17.11
N SER A 47 12.18 3.13 -16.19
CA SER A 47 13.05 4.04 -15.45
C SER A 47 13.86 3.20 -14.45
N PRO A 48 15.20 3.13 -14.55
CA PRO A 48 16.04 2.49 -13.55
C PRO A 48 16.31 3.43 -12.35
N TYR A 49 15.53 4.49 -12.17
CA TYR A 49 15.69 5.47 -11.10
C TYR A 49 14.48 5.51 -10.15
N GLY A 50 14.69 5.02 -8.92
CA GLY A 50 14.25 5.76 -7.74
C GLY A 50 12.89 5.42 -7.09
N GLY A 51 12.34 4.22 -7.28
CA GLY A 51 11.31 3.72 -6.34
C GLY A 51 11.92 3.43 -4.96
N PRO A 52 11.16 3.51 -3.85
CA PRO A 52 11.66 3.09 -2.54
C PRO A 52 12.25 1.68 -2.63
N ILE A 53 13.49 1.51 -2.14
CA ILE A 53 14.13 0.20 -2.05
C ILE A 53 13.32 -0.69 -1.09
N THR A 54 12.44 -1.50 -1.65
CA THR A 54 11.53 -2.38 -0.93
C THR A 54 12.18 -3.75 -0.79
N ARG A 55 12.90 -3.98 0.32
CA ARG A 55 13.50 -5.30 0.61
C ARG A 55 12.41 -6.33 0.89
N THR A 56 11.35 -5.92 1.59
CA THR A 56 10.20 -6.76 1.94
C THR A 56 9.00 -6.28 1.13
N GLN A 57 8.53 -7.13 0.22
CA GLN A 57 7.36 -6.84 -0.63
C GLN A 57 6.04 -7.21 0.05
N ASN A 58 6.07 -8.21 0.94
CA ASN A 58 4.90 -8.71 1.66
C ASN A 58 5.29 -8.92 3.13
N PRO A 59 4.85 -8.05 4.06
CA PRO A 59 5.17 -8.20 5.48
C PRO A 59 4.45 -9.43 6.05
N MET A 60 5.14 -10.20 6.91
CA MET A 60 4.61 -11.47 7.42
C MET A 60 4.08 -11.32 8.84
N VAL A 61 4.95 -10.96 9.78
CA VAL A 61 4.58 -10.77 11.19
C VAL A 61 4.63 -9.29 11.46
N THR A 62 3.48 -8.65 11.62
CA THR A 62 3.39 -7.20 11.73
C THR A 62 3.11 -6.75 13.15
N GLY A 63 3.82 -5.71 13.57
CA GLY A 63 3.45 -4.86 14.69
C GLY A 63 2.58 -3.71 14.20
N THR A 64 1.63 -3.27 15.04
CA THR A 64 0.73 -2.17 14.70
C THR A 64 1.30 -0.83 15.15
N SER A 65 0.64 -0.10 16.05
CA SER A 65 0.96 1.29 16.33
C SER A 65 2.08 1.47 17.35
N VAL A 66 2.85 2.53 17.17
CA VAL A 66 3.80 3.05 18.17
C VAL A 66 3.43 4.51 18.40
N LEU A 67 3.21 4.88 19.66
CA LEU A 67 2.86 6.24 20.06
C LEU A 67 4.06 6.89 20.75
N GLY A 68 4.27 8.17 20.50
CA GLY A 68 5.34 8.95 21.13
C GLY A 68 4.86 10.36 21.46
N VAL A 69 5.18 10.84 22.67
CA VAL A 69 4.84 12.19 23.13
C VAL A 69 6.08 12.86 23.70
N LYS A 70 6.37 14.08 23.22
CA LYS A 70 7.41 14.95 23.77
C LYS A 70 6.82 15.82 24.87
N PHE A 71 7.58 16.00 25.94
CA PHE A 71 7.23 16.88 27.05
C PHE A 71 8.47 17.63 27.55
N GLU A 72 8.27 18.56 28.49
CA GLU A 72 9.39 19.26 29.11
C GLU A 72 10.20 18.29 29.98
N GLY A 73 11.45 18.04 29.62
CA GLY A 73 12.32 17.08 30.30
C GLY A 73 12.47 15.72 29.60
N GLY A 74 11.79 15.46 28.47
CA GLY A 74 12.05 14.25 27.70
C GLY A 74 10.99 13.83 26.68
N VAL A 75 11.00 12.54 26.36
CA VAL A 75 10.07 11.88 25.41
C VAL A 75 9.61 10.56 26.02
N VAL A 76 8.32 10.24 25.91
CA VAL A 76 7.75 8.92 26.22
C VAL A 76 7.35 8.23 24.93
N ILE A 77 7.63 6.93 24.82
CA ILE A 77 7.16 6.07 23.71
C ILE A 77 6.42 4.87 24.30
N ALA A 78 5.34 4.45 23.64
CA ALA A 78 4.56 3.27 23.98
C ALA A 78 4.20 2.48 22.73
N ALA A 79 4.17 1.15 22.85
CA ALA A 79 3.77 0.23 21.80
C ALA A 79 3.11 -1.01 22.41
N ASP A 80 2.18 -1.65 21.71
CA ASP A 80 1.67 -2.96 22.11
C ASP A 80 2.71 -4.07 21.88
N MET A 81 2.55 -5.17 22.62
CA MET A 81 3.48 -6.31 22.60
C MET A 81 3.04 -7.44 21.66
N LEU A 82 2.16 -7.13 20.70
CA LEU A 82 1.58 -8.10 19.79
C LEU A 82 2.32 -8.15 18.44
N GLY A 83 2.55 -9.37 17.96
CA GLY A 83 2.95 -9.67 16.59
C GLY A 83 1.85 -10.46 15.88
N SER A 84 1.25 -9.83 14.87
CA SER A 84 0.11 -10.36 14.13
C SER A 84 0.55 -10.98 12.81
N TYR A 85 0.04 -12.17 12.52
CA TYR A 85 0.14 -12.81 11.20
C TYR A 85 -1.22 -12.73 10.52
N GLY A 86 -1.46 -11.65 9.76
CA GLY A 86 -2.80 -11.29 9.31
C GLY A 86 -3.73 -11.04 10.51
N SER A 87 -4.87 -11.74 10.56
CA SER A 87 -5.83 -11.66 11.68
C SER A 87 -5.42 -12.48 12.91
N LEU A 88 -4.39 -13.32 12.82
CA LEU A 88 -3.98 -14.18 13.93
C LEU A 88 -2.98 -13.45 14.85
N ALA A 89 -3.37 -13.29 16.11
CA ALA A 89 -2.51 -12.84 17.19
C ALA A 89 -1.48 -13.92 17.58
N ARG A 90 -0.45 -14.12 16.75
CA ARG A 90 0.50 -15.23 16.86
C ARG A 90 1.45 -15.09 18.04
N PHE A 91 2.01 -13.89 18.25
CA PHE A 91 2.99 -13.62 19.30
C PHE A 91 2.46 -12.52 20.23
N ARG A 92 2.09 -12.87 21.47
CA ARG A 92 1.44 -11.92 22.40
C ARG A 92 2.41 -11.19 23.34
N ASN A 93 3.68 -11.55 23.31
CA ASN A 93 4.68 -11.02 24.23
C ASN A 93 6.02 -10.78 23.51
N ILE A 94 6.01 -9.85 22.56
CA ILE A 94 7.21 -9.40 21.85
C ILE A 94 7.47 -7.93 22.13
N SER A 95 8.74 -7.55 22.34
CA SER A 95 9.10 -6.14 22.48
C SER A 95 9.34 -5.53 21.11
N ARG A 96 8.68 -4.41 20.85
CA ARG A 96 8.89 -3.58 19.64
C ARG A 96 9.61 -2.26 19.93
N ILE A 97 10.10 -2.12 21.17
CA ILE A 97 10.90 -0.99 21.62
C ILE A 97 12.30 -1.50 21.92
N MET A 98 13.30 -0.79 21.39
CA MET A 98 14.71 -1.04 21.58
C MET A 98 15.40 0.21 22.12
N ARG A 99 16.19 0.05 23.17
CA ARG A 99 17.16 1.07 23.58
C ARG A 99 18.36 1.01 22.64
N VAL A 100 18.68 2.13 21.99
CA VAL A 100 19.83 2.22 21.08
C VAL A 100 21.09 2.58 21.86
N ASN A 101 20.99 3.61 22.71
CA ASN A 101 22.06 4.05 23.61
C ASN A 101 21.45 4.69 24.87
N ASP A 102 22.23 5.44 25.64
CA ASP A 102 21.75 6.08 26.87
C ASP A 102 20.78 7.27 26.65
N SER A 103 20.78 7.86 25.45
CA SER A 103 19.98 9.06 25.12
C SER A 103 18.93 8.84 24.01
N THR A 104 18.90 7.65 23.39
CA THR A 104 18.06 7.34 22.23
C THR A 104 17.36 6.00 22.39
N MET A 105 16.06 6.00 22.11
CA MET A 105 15.22 4.81 21.98
C MET A 105 14.56 4.75 20.61
N LEU A 106 14.30 3.53 20.13
CA LEU A 106 13.70 3.24 18.84
C LEU A 106 12.45 2.39 19.08
N GLY A 107 11.31 2.82 18.54
CA GLY A 107 10.10 2.02 18.44
C GLY A 107 9.81 1.72 16.97
N ALA A 108 9.49 0.47 16.64
CA ALA A 108 9.22 0.04 15.28
C ALA A 108 7.80 -0.51 15.12
N SER A 109 7.22 -0.23 13.94
CA SER A 109 5.95 -0.73 13.44
C SER A 109 6.19 -1.49 12.13
N GLY A 110 5.18 -2.20 11.63
CA GLY A 110 5.30 -2.95 10.38
C GLY A 110 5.95 -4.30 10.59
N ASP A 111 6.76 -4.76 9.62
CA ASP A 111 7.30 -6.12 9.64
C ASP A 111 8.35 -6.31 10.75
N TYR A 112 8.14 -7.35 11.55
CA TYR A 112 8.96 -7.64 12.72
C TYR A 112 10.33 -8.21 12.33
N ALA A 113 10.45 -8.87 11.18
CA ALA A 113 11.73 -9.36 10.67
C ALA A 113 12.66 -8.20 10.29
N ASP A 114 12.12 -7.17 9.63
CA ASP A 114 12.88 -5.95 9.32
C ASP A 114 13.34 -5.22 10.59
N PHE A 115 12.50 -5.17 11.63
CA PHE A 115 12.90 -4.63 12.94
C PHE A 115 14.07 -5.42 13.56
N GLN A 116 14.05 -6.75 13.48
CA GLN A 116 15.15 -7.58 13.99
C GLN A 116 16.46 -7.33 13.24
N TYR A 117 16.39 -7.18 11.92
CA TYR A 117 17.54 -6.84 11.10
C TYR A 117 18.14 -5.49 11.52
N LEU A 118 17.30 -4.44 11.62
CA LEU A 118 17.75 -3.12 12.08
C LEU A 118 18.35 -3.18 13.48
N LYS A 119 17.72 -3.91 14.39
CA LYS A 119 18.25 -4.12 15.76
C LYS A 119 19.66 -4.70 15.74
N GLN A 120 19.95 -5.66 14.87
CA GLN A 120 21.29 -6.24 14.75
C GLN A 120 22.29 -5.23 14.18
N VAL A 121 21.93 -4.48 13.14
CA VAL A 121 22.80 -3.47 12.53
C VAL A 121 23.11 -2.35 13.52
N LEU A 122 22.10 -1.84 14.24
CA LEU A 122 22.29 -0.80 15.25
C LEU A 122 23.06 -1.30 16.48
N GLY A 123 22.91 -2.58 16.85
CA GLY A 123 23.64 -3.16 17.98
C GLY A 123 25.13 -3.42 17.70
N GLN A 124 25.57 -3.32 16.46
CA GLN A 124 26.99 -3.44 16.07
C GLN A 124 27.73 -2.10 16.08
N MET A 125 27.00 -0.98 16.20
CA MET A 125 27.58 0.36 16.33
C MET A 125 28.02 0.61 17.77
#